data_AF-A0A0B4E224-F1
#
_entry.id   AF-A0A0B4E224-F1
#
_cell.length_a   1.000
_cell.length_b   1.000
_cell.length_c   1.000
_cell.angle_alpha   90.00
_cell.angle_beta   90.00
_cell.angle_gamma   90.00
#
_symmetry.space_group_name_H-M   'P 1'
#
loop_
_entity.id
_entity.type
_entity.pdbx_description
1 polymer ?
#
loop_
_entity_poly.entity_id
_entity_poly.type
_entity_poly.pdbx_seq_one_letter_code
_entity_poly.pdbx_strand_id
1 'polypeptide(L)'
;MTLSLNSQRSMRAAVWHGRNDIRVEDVPLPVSPPAGWVQIRVQWCGICGSDLHEYVAGPVFIPVDAPHPLTGIKGQCILGHEFCGEIVELGAGVQGFSVGEP
;
A
#
# COMPACT_ATOMS: atom_id res chain seq x y z
N MET A 1 -1.78 5.65 -35.96
CA MET A 1 -1.11 5.87 -34.67
C MET A 1 -2.21 6.03 -33.63
N THR A 2 -2.71 4.92 -33.11
CA THR A 2 -3.80 4.94 -32.13
C THR A 2 -3.21 4.47 -30.82
N LEU A 3 -3.25 5.37 -29.85
CA LEU A 3 -2.68 5.22 -28.52
C LEU A 3 -3.13 3.89 -27.89
N SER A 4 -2.15 3.07 -27.52
CA SER A 4 -2.36 1.90 -26.67
C SER A 4 -2.94 2.39 -25.34
N LEU A 5 -4.21 2.13 -25.10
CA LEU A 5 -4.81 2.22 -23.78
C LEU A 5 -4.11 1.16 -22.92
N ASN A 6 -3.05 1.57 -22.22
CA ASN A 6 -2.59 0.79 -21.08
C ASN A 6 -3.75 0.77 -20.09
N SER A 7 -4.53 -0.30 -20.08
CA SER A 7 -5.35 -0.66 -18.92
C SER A 7 -4.36 -0.79 -17.75
N GLN A 8 -4.20 0.28 -16.98
CA GLN A 8 -3.45 0.21 -15.73
C GLN A 8 -4.10 -0.89 -14.91
N ARG A 9 -3.35 -1.96 -14.64
CA ARG A 9 -3.82 -3.04 -13.78
C ARG A 9 -4.11 -2.46 -12.41
N SER A 10 -5.25 -2.81 -11.81
CA SER A 10 -5.66 -2.38 -10.48
C SER A 10 -5.57 -3.52 -9.46
N MET A 11 -5.61 -3.15 -8.18
CA MET A 11 -5.81 -4.04 -7.04
C MET A 11 -6.85 -3.45 -6.09
N ARG A 12 -7.50 -4.30 -5.30
CA ARG A 12 -8.39 -3.83 -4.22
C ARG A 12 -7.56 -3.45 -3.00
N ALA A 13 -7.89 -2.31 -2.39
CA ALA A 13 -7.28 -1.84 -1.16
C ALA A 13 -8.32 -1.26 -0.21
N ALA A 14 -8.08 -1.38 1.11
CA ALA A 14 -8.84 -0.66 2.12
C ALA A 14 -8.19 0.73 2.32
N VAL A 15 -8.86 1.77 1.84
CA VAL A 15 -8.38 3.15 1.87
C VAL A 15 -9.08 3.89 2.99
N TRP A 16 -8.31 4.48 3.89
CA TRP A 16 -8.80 5.41 4.90
C TRP A 16 -8.97 6.80 4.28
N HIS A 17 -10.16 7.39 4.44
CA HIS A 17 -10.52 8.73 3.96
C HIS A 17 -10.69 9.74 5.07
N GLY A 18 -10.68 9.28 6.32
CA GLY A 18 -10.99 10.10 7.47
C GLY A 18 -11.55 9.25 8.60
N ARG A 19 -11.78 9.93 9.71
CA ARG A 19 -12.43 9.34 10.87
C ARG A 19 -13.78 8.71 10.47
N ASN A 20 -13.96 7.44 10.85
CA ASN A 20 -15.10 6.58 10.54
C ASN A 20 -15.35 6.35 9.04
N ASP A 21 -14.32 6.48 8.20
CA ASP A 21 -14.44 6.31 6.74
C ASP A 21 -13.29 5.48 6.18
N ILE A 22 -13.52 4.17 6.04
CA ILE A 22 -12.66 3.25 5.30
C ILE A 22 -13.49 2.62 4.19
N ARG A 23 -12.95 2.63 2.98
CA ARG A 23 -13.60 2.12 1.78
C ARG A 23 -12.72 1.10 1.09
N VAL A 24 -13.35 0.09 0.50
CA VAL A 24 -12.64 -0.86 -0.37
C VAL A 24 -12.75 -0.34 -1.80
N GLU A 25 -11.60 -0.04 -2.41
CA GLU A 25 -11.50 0.61 -3.70
C GLU A 25 -10.55 -0.13 -4.62
N ASP A 26 -10.77 -0.02 -5.93
CA ASP A 26 -9.78 -0.40 -6.94
C ASP A 26 -8.76 0.73 -7.11
N VAL A 27 -7.52 0.46 -6.72
CA VAL A 27 -6.38 1.38 -6.86
C VAL A 27 -5.38 0.84 -7.88
N PRO A 28 -4.59 1.68 -8.55
CA PRO A 28 -3.55 1.20 -9.46
C PRO A 28 -2.57 0.26 -8.76
N LEU A 29 -2.07 -0.75 -9.47
CA LEU A 29 -0.93 -1.51 -8.97
C LEU A 29 0.27 -0.57 -8.75
N PRO A 30 1.09 -0.83 -7.73
CA PRO A 30 2.37 -0.16 -7.58
C PRO A 30 3.22 -0.35 -8.86
N VAL A 31 4.01 0.67 -9.16
CA VAL A 31 5.11 0.53 -10.14
C VAL A 31 6.18 -0.40 -9.58
N SER A 32 7.04 -0.92 -10.46
CA SER A 32 8.20 -1.73 -10.09
C SER A 32 8.95 -1.13 -8.90
N PRO A 33 9.36 -1.94 -7.91
CA PRO A 33 9.93 -1.46 -6.66
C PRO A 33 11.27 -0.74 -6.91
N PRO A 34 11.53 0.39 -6.22
CA PRO A 34 12.82 1.06 -6.26
C PRO A 34 13.97 0.17 -5.78
N ALA A 35 15.22 0.62 -6.01
CA ALA A 35 16.40 -0.05 -5.50
C ALA A 35 16.30 -0.28 -3.98
N GLY A 36 16.58 -1.52 -3.54
CA GLY A 36 16.48 -1.93 -2.13
C GLY A 36 15.07 -2.26 -1.61
N TRP A 37 14.04 -2.19 -2.45
CA TRP A 37 12.66 -2.51 -2.08
C TRP A 37 12.21 -3.85 -2.68
N VAL A 38 11.20 -4.46 -2.08
CA VAL A 38 10.49 -5.62 -2.64
C VAL A 38 9.03 -5.27 -2.84
N GLN A 39 8.41 -5.87 -3.86
CA GLN A 39 6.97 -5.81 -4.05
C GLN A 39 6.36 -7.15 -3.61
N ILE A 40 5.37 -7.07 -2.73
CA ILE A 40 4.70 -8.24 -2.14
C ILE A 40 3.26 -8.29 -2.62
N ARG A 41 2.84 -9.45 -3.11
CA ARG A 41 1.43 -9.77 -3.31
C ARG A 41 0.84 -10.24 -1.98
N VAL A 42 0.20 -9.29 -1.29
CA VAL A 42 -0.43 -9.54 0.01
C VAL A 42 -1.53 -10.61 -0.14
N GLN A 43 -1.44 -11.65 0.69
CA GLN A 43 -2.42 -12.75 0.74
C GLN A 43 -3.34 -12.60 1.94
N TRP A 44 -2.78 -12.22 3.09
CA TRP A 44 -3.52 -12.00 4.33
C TRP A 44 -3.00 -10.75 5.03
N CYS A 45 -3.91 -10.03 5.69
CA CYS A 45 -3.58 -8.90 6.56
C CYS A 45 -4.43 -8.99 7.83
N GLY A 46 -3.79 -8.89 8.98
CA GLY A 46 -4.44 -8.75 10.28
C GLY A 46 -5.03 -7.35 10.46
N ILE A 47 -5.91 -7.22 11.45
CA ILE A 47 -6.42 -5.95 11.94
C ILE A 47 -5.86 -5.76 13.35
N CYS A 48 -5.19 -4.64 13.56
CA CYS A 48 -4.60 -4.27 14.83
C CYS A 48 -5.39 -3.16 15.54
N GLY A 49 -5.12 -2.95 16.82
CA GLY A 49 -5.72 -1.86 17.60
C GLY A 49 -5.39 -0.46 17.04
N SER A 50 -4.23 -0.29 16.41
CA SER A 50 -3.82 0.95 15.73
C SER A 50 -4.69 1.26 14.51
N ASP A 51 -5.11 0.25 13.74
CA ASP A 51 -6.05 0.45 12.63
C ASP A 51 -7.41 0.93 13.16
N LEU A 52 -7.87 0.34 14.27
CA LEU A 52 -9.11 0.77 14.92
C LEU A 52 -9.00 2.19 15.48
N HIS A 53 -7.89 2.54 16.12
CA HIS A 53 -7.65 3.89 16.63
C HIS A 53 -7.65 4.93 15.50
N GLU A 54 -7.01 4.63 14.37
CA GLU A 54 -7.03 5.49 13.19
C GLU A 54 -8.45 5.64 12.61
N TYR A 55 -9.23 4.56 12.60
CA TYR A 55 -10.63 4.62 12.17
C TYR A 55 -11.49 5.47 13.11
N VAL A 56 -11.47 5.22 14.42
CA VAL A 56 -12.42 5.87 15.36
C VAL A 56 -11.98 7.25 15.84
N ALA A 57 -10.68 7.51 15.91
CA ALA A 57 -10.10 8.72 16.51
C ALA A 57 -9.17 9.49 15.56
N GLY A 58 -8.96 9.00 14.33
CA GLY A 58 -8.08 9.62 13.35
C GLY A 58 -8.37 11.10 13.07
N PRO A 59 -7.37 11.86 12.63
CA PRO A 59 -6.02 11.41 12.29
C PRO A 59 -5.15 11.17 13.54
N VAL A 60 -4.52 10.00 13.65
CA VAL A 60 -3.56 9.67 14.73
C VAL A 60 -2.16 9.50 14.17
N PHE A 61 -2.02 8.67 13.14
CA PHE A 61 -0.75 8.36 12.47
C PHE A 61 -0.70 8.92 11.04
N ILE A 62 -1.85 9.02 10.39
CA ILE A 62 -1.95 9.47 9.00
C ILE A 62 -1.76 10.99 8.96
N PRO A 63 -0.75 11.51 8.23
CA PRO A 63 -0.46 12.93 8.25
C PRO A 63 -1.46 13.69 7.38
N VAL A 64 -2.15 14.67 7.99
CA VAL A 64 -3.17 15.49 7.31
C VAL A 64 -2.75 16.94 7.09
N ASP A 65 -1.72 17.42 7.80
CA ASP A 65 -1.24 18.81 7.71
C ASP A 65 -0.14 18.97 6.66
N ALA A 66 0.79 18.02 6.59
CA ALA A 66 1.90 18.00 5.64
C ALA A 66 2.11 16.58 5.07
N PRO A 67 2.67 16.43 3.86
CA PRO A 67 3.01 15.11 3.32
C PRO A 67 4.02 14.35 4.17
N HIS A 68 3.89 13.03 4.23
CA HIS A 68 4.86 12.15 4.87
C HIS A 68 6.23 12.30 4.18
N PRO A 69 7.33 12.49 4.93
CA PRO A 69 8.63 12.83 4.33
C PRO A 69 9.22 11.73 3.46
N LEU A 70 8.85 10.46 3.69
CA LEU A 70 9.35 9.32 2.90
C LEU A 70 8.45 8.99 1.70
N THR A 71 7.13 9.08 1.87
CA THR A 71 6.17 8.53 0.89
C THR A 71 5.43 9.63 0.12
N GLY A 72 5.49 10.87 0.59
CA GLY A 72 4.71 11.98 0.03
C GLY A 72 3.20 11.89 0.28
N ILE A 73 2.74 10.85 0.98
CA ILE A 73 1.31 10.64 1.26
C ILE A 73 0.83 11.70 2.24
N LYS A 74 -0.34 12.28 1.97
CA LYS A 74 -1.05 13.22 2.84
C LYS A 74 -2.54 12.92 2.79
N GLY A 75 -3.19 12.76 3.94
CA GLY A 75 -4.59 12.37 4.00
C GLY A 75 -4.78 10.92 3.58
N GLN A 76 -5.53 10.65 2.51
CA GLN A 76 -5.92 9.30 2.11
C GLN A 76 -4.76 8.30 2.12
N CYS A 77 -4.93 7.17 2.82
CA CYS A 77 -3.88 6.16 3.00
C CYS A 77 -4.45 4.74 2.93
N ILE A 78 -3.73 3.83 2.30
CA ILE A 78 -4.05 2.39 2.34
C ILE A 78 -3.62 1.85 3.70
N LEU A 79 -4.54 1.23 4.43
CA LEU A 79 -4.27 0.64 5.75
C LEU A 79 -3.74 -0.80 5.64
N GLY A 80 -3.24 -1.32 6.76
CA GLY A 80 -2.70 -2.67 6.90
C GLY A 80 -1.18 -2.65 7.08
N HIS A 81 -0.73 -2.97 8.29
CA HIS A 81 0.68 -3.03 8.66
C HIS A 81 1.10 -4.41 9.21
N GLU A 82 0.17 -5.36 9.21
CA GLU A 82 0.37 -6.74 9.68
C GLU A 82 -0.03 -7.71 8.58
N PHE A 83 0.84 -7.92 7.59
CA PHE A 83 0.51 -8.75 6.43
C PHE A 83 1.54 -9.85 6.16
N CYS A 84 1.10 -10.87 5.43
CA CYS A 84 1.95 -11.85 4.79
C CYS A 84 1.53 -12.03 3.32
N GLY A 85 2.47 -12.47 2.50
CA GLY A 85 2.26 -12.55 1.07
C GLY A 85 3.43 -13.20 0.37
N GLU A 86 3.46 -13.07 -0.95
CA GLU A 86 4.55 -13.62 -1.75
C GLU A 86 5.34 -12.47 -2.39
N ILE A 87 6.67 -12.57 -2.41
CA ILE A 87 7.51 -11.63 -3.15
C ILE A 87 7.25 -11.82 -4.65
N VAL A 88 6.77 -10.78 -5.33
CA VAL A 88 6.48 -10.81 -6.77
C VAL A 88 7.50 -10.03 -7.62
N GLU A 89 8.24 -9.11 -7.00
CA GLU A 89 9.30 -8.36 -7.69
C GLU A 89 10.37 -7.89 -6.69
N LEU A 90 11.63 -7.87 -7.15
CA LEU A 90 12.77 -7.38 -6.38
C LEU A 90 13.34 -6.12 -7.05
N GLY A 91 13.52 -5.07 -6.27
CA GLY A 91 14.23 -3.88 -6.70
C GLY A 91 15.73 -4.13 -6.86
N ALA A 92 16.40 -3.24 -7.60
CA ALA A 92 17.84 -3.35 -7.82
C ALA A 92 18.62 -3.42 -6.49
N GLY A 93 19.58 -4.34 -6.40
CA GLY A 93 20.47 -4.48 -5.25
C GLY A 93 19.87 -5.24 -4.06
N VAL A 94 18.62 -5.70 -4.11
CA VAL A 94 18.09 -6.62 -3.09
C VAL A 94 18.80 -7.96 -3.19
N GLN A 95 19.29 -8.47 -2.06
CA GLN A 95 20.02 -9.73 -1.95
C GLN A 95 19.39 -10.59 -0.84
N GLY A 96 19.56 -11.91 -0.93
CA GLY A 96 19.08 -12.84 0.10
C GLY A 96 17.60 -13.20 0.03
N PHE A 97 16.87 -12.71 -0.99
CA PHE A 97 15.46 -13.00 -1.23
C PHE A 97 15.24 -13.46 -2.67
N SER A 98 14.15 -14.20 -2.91
CA SER A 98 13.74 -14.65 -4.25
C SER A 98 12.30 -14.29 -4.57
N VAL A 99 12.01 -14.03 -5.84
CA VAL A 99 10.62 -13.98 -6.33
C VAL A 99 9.97 -15.35 -6.13
N GLY A 100 8.76 -15.37 -5.58
CA GLY A 100 8.02 -16.58 -5.19
C GLY A 100 8.21 -16.99 -3.72
N GLU A 101 9.10 -16.34 -2.98
CA GLU A 101 9.30 -16.60 -1.56
C GLU A 101 8.11 -16.06 -0.72
N PRO A 102 7.63 -16.80 0.29
CA PRO A 102 6.52 -16.41 1.17
C PRO A 102 6.91 -15.43 2.28
#